data_AF-A0A2B8AWD8-F1
#
_entry.id   AF-A0A2B8AWD8-F1
#
_cell.length_a   1.000
_cell.length_b   1.000
_cell.length_c   1.000
_cell.angle_alpha   90.00
_cell.angle_beta   90.00
_cell.angle_gamma   90.00
#
_symmetry.space_group_name_H-M   'P 1'
#
loop_
_entity.id
_entity.type
_entity.pdbx_description
1 polymer ?
#
loop_
_entity_poly.entity_id
_entity_poly.type
_entity_poly.pdbx_seq_one_letter_code
_entity_poly.pdbx_strand_id
1 'polypeptide(L)' 'MPQTTTVGHLIRQLQTVDPDLPAYVAINPDWPQAHRIGNIVEITGTDGAVYIAENGQEDVLPPAVRNELHWADV' A
#
# COMPACT_ATOMS: atom_id res chain seq x y z
N MET A 1 9.81 16.03 -3.52
CA MET A 1 8.41 16.00 -3.05
C MET A 1 7.89 14.60 -3.31
N PRO A 2 7.27 13.90 -2.33
CA PRO A 2 6.70 12.59 -2.57
C PRO A 2 5.59 12.72 -3.62
N GLN A 3 5.76 12.05 -4.77
CA GLN A 3 4.74 12.04 -5.81
C GLN A 3 3.65 11.05 -5.41
N THR A 4 2.40 11.51 -5.38
CA THR A 4 1.25 10.66 -5.11
C THR A 4 1.03 9.69 -6.27
N THR A 5 1.14 8.40 -6.02
CA THR A 5 0.76 7.36 -6.98
C THR A 5 -0.76 7.36 -7.16
N THR A 6 -1.22 7.49 -8.40
CA THR A 6 -2.64 7.32 -8.74
C THR A 6 -2.99 5.84 -8.86
N VAL A 7 -4.28 5.50 -8.73
CA VAL A 7 -4.78 4.13 -8.93
C VAL A 7 -4.33 3.55 -10.28
N GLY A 8 -4.44 4.33 -11.36
CA GLY A 8 -4.04 3.88 -12.70
C GLY A 8 -2.52 3.70 -12.87
N HIS A 9 -1.69 4.40 -12.07
CA HIS A 9 -0.25 4.14 -12.05
C HIS A 9 0.07 2.87 -11.25
N LEU A 10 -0.56 2.71 -10.08
CA LEU A 10 -0.43 1.49 -9.26
C LEU A 10 -0.79 0.23 -10.04
N ILE A 11 -1.95 0.22 -10.73
CA ILE A 11 -2.38 -0.92 -11.54
C ILE A 11 -1.33 -1.26 -12.59
N ARG A 12 -0.78 -0.26 -13.30
CA ARG A 12 0.25 -0.48 -14.31
C ARG A 12 1.54 -1.06 -13.71
N GLN A 13 1.93 -0.63 -12.51
CA GLN A 13 3.09 -1.21 -11.82
C GLN A 13 2.82 -2.66 -11.40
N LEU A 14 1.65 -2.95 -10.84
CA LEU A 14 1.27 -4.32 -10.45
C LEU A 14 1.12 -5.27 -11.66
N GLN A 15 0.79 -4.75 -12.84
CA GLN A 15 0.75 -5.54 -14.08
C GLN A 15 2.13 -5.93 -14.61
N THR A 16 3.22 -5.38 -14.04
CA THR A 16 4.60 -5.68 -14.47
C THR A 16 5.32 -6.73 -13.62
N VAL A 17 4.74 -7.14 -12.49
CA VAL A 17 5.28 -8.18 -11.60
C VAL A 17 4.60 -9.52 -11.85
N ASP A 18 5.16 -10.61 -11.32
CA ASP A 18 4.53 -11.94 -11.40
C ASP A 18 3.15 -11.96 -10.67
N PRO A 19 2.04 -12.23 -11.38
CA PRO A 19 0.70 -12.19 -10.81
C PRO A 19 0.39 -13.34 -9.84
N ASP A 20 1.22 -14.38 -9.81
CA ASP A 20 1.03 -15.54 -8.93
C ASP A 20 1.76 -15.38 -7.59
N LEU A 21 2.56 -14.31 -7.41
CA LEU A 21 3.21 -14.02 -6.15
C LEU A 21 2.24 -13.41 -5.12
N PRO A 22 2.39 -13.74 -3.83
CA PRO A 22 1.64 -13.08 -2.77
C PRO A 22 2.03 -11.60 -2.67
N ALA A 23 1.05 -10.75 -2.36
CA ALA A 23 1.25 -9.31 -2.19
C ALA A 23 1.08 -8.89 -0.72
N TYR A 24 2.01 -8.07 -0.23
CA TYR A 24 2.02 -7.53 1.13
C TYR A 24 2.11 -6.00 1.10
N VAL A 25 1.50 -5.35 2.10
CA VAL A 25 1.71 -3.92 2.34
C VAL A 25 2.78 -3.75 3.40
N ALA A 26 3.86 -3.05 3.06
CA ALA A 26 4.93 -2.70 3.99
C ALA A 26 4.62 -1.33 4.60
N ILE A 27 3.88 -1.34 5.70
CA ILE A 27 3.49 -0.15 6.48
C ILE A 27 4.34 -0.10 7.75
N ASN A 28 4.83 1.09 8.13
CA ASN A 28 5.44 1.32 9.45
C ASN A 28 4.49 2.17 10.33
N PRO A 29 3.55 1.56 11.08
CA PRO A 29 2.52 2.31 11.78
C PRO A 29 2.98 2.77 13.16
N ASP A 30 2.99 4.09 13.37
CA ASP A 30 2.99 4.69 14.71
C ASP A 30 1.57 5.15 15.14
N TRP A 31 0.67 5.48 14.19
CA TRP A 31 -0.67 6.07 14.42
C TRP A 31 -1.64 5.74 13.25
N PRO A 32 -2.99 5.83 13.45
CA PRO A 32 -3.99 5.56 12.40
C PRO A 32 -4.12 6.73 11.40
N GLN A 33 -3.13 6.88 10.54
CA GLN A 33 -3.09 7.91 9.49
C GLN A 33 -3.33 7.30 8.10
N ALA A 34 -3.67 8.16 7.14
CA ALA A 34 -3.71 7.82 5.74
C ALA A 34 -2.28 7.70 5.22
N HIS A 35 -1.94 6.52 4.73
CA HIS A 35 -0.63 6.20 4.16
C HIS A 35 -0.67 6.30 2.64
N ARG A 36 0.33 6.96 2.06
CA ARG A 36 0.51 6.99 0.61
C ARG A 36 1.23 5.73 0.15
N ILE A 37 0.86 5.23 -1.03
CA ILE A 37 1.59 4.11 -1.67
C ILE A 37 2.85 4.64 -2.35
N GLY A 38 3.96 3.95 -2.12
CA GLY A 38 5.27 4.16 -2.69
C GLY A 38 5.62 3.16 -3.77
N ASN A 39 6.86 2.70 -3.74
CA ASN A 39 7.39 1.77 -4.73
C ASN A 39 6.79 0.37 -4.57
N ILE A 40 6.72 -0.34 -5.69
CA ILE A 40 6.48 -1.77 -5.73
C ILE A 40 7.84 -2.47 -5.78
N VAL A 41 8.06 -3.41 -4.86
CA VAL A 41 9.29 -4.22 -4.80
C VAL A 41 8.92 -5.68 -4.96
N GLU A 42 9.40 -6.30 -6.03
CA GLU A 42 9.24 -7.73 -6.28
C GLU A 42 10.47 -8.48 -5.77
N ILE A 43 10.22 -9.52 -4.98
CA ILE A 43 11.21 -10.50 -4.55
C ILE A 43 10.83 -11.82 -5.23
N THR A 44 11.76 -12.41 -5.98
CA THR A 44 11.54 -13.67 -6.70
C THR A 44 12.12 -14.86 -5.92
N GLY A 45 11.63 -16.07 -6.21
CA GLY A 45 12.10 -17.31 -5.60
C GLY A 45 11.01 -18.06 -4.82
N THR A 46 11.39 -19.13 -4.12
CA THR A 46 10.46 -20.05 -3.43
C THR A 46 9.61 -19.36 -2.36
N ASP A 47 10.14 -18.30 -1.74
CA ASP A 47 9.44 -17.46 -0.76
C ASP A 47 9.21 -16.03 -1.31
N GLY A 48 9.09 -15.91 -2.64
CA GLY A 48 8.94 -14.64 -3.34
C GLY A 48 7.64 -13.92 -2.97
N ALA A 49 7.65 -12.60 -3.08
CA ALA A 49 6.51 -11.76 -2.79
C ALA A 49 6.65 -10.36 -3.41
N VAL A 50 5.52 -9.69 -3.56
CA VAL A 50 5.45 -8.29 -3.96
C VAL A 50 5.13 -7.43 -2.76
N TYR A 51 5.98 -6.44 -2.47
CA TYR A 51 5.79 -5.48 -1.39
C TYR A 51 5.35 -4.13 -1.94
N ILE A 52 4.20 -3.67 -1.47
CA ILE A 52 3.67 -2.33 -1.71
C ILE A 52 4.17 -1.45 -0.57
N ALA A 53 5.18 -0.61 -0.86
CA ALA A 53 5.80 0.23 0.16
C ALA A 53 4.90 1.40 0.56
N GLU A 54 5.05 1.88 1.79
CA GLU A 54 4.57 3.17 2.23
C GLU A 54 5.43 4.32 1.65
N ASN A 55 4.81 5.46 1.35
CA ASN A 55 5.45 6.72 0.95
C ASN A 55 4.98 7.89 1.81
N GLY A 56 5.01 7.67 3.13
CA GLY A 56 4.65 8.64 4.15
C GLY A 56 3.16 8.72 4.48
N GLN A 57 2.88 9.53 5.50
CA GLN A 57 1.55 9.77 6.07
C GLN A 57 1.08 11.18 5.73
N GLU A 58 -0.22 11.37 5.56
CA GLU A 58 -0.78 12.66 5.14
C GLU A 58 -1.71 13.30 6.19
N ASP A 59 -2.70 12.57 6.70
CA ASP A 59 -3.66 13.04 7.73
C ASP A 59 -4.42 11.83 8.33
N VAL A 60 -5.30 12.04 9.32
CA VAL A 60 -6.19 10.98 9.84
C VAL A 60 -7.05 10.40 8.71
N LEU A 61 -7.19 9.07 8.68
CA LEU A 61 -8.03 8.38 7.69
C LEU A 61 -9.46 8.96 7.67
N PRO A 62 -10.03 9.27 6.49
CA PRO A 62 -11.40 9.75 6.39
C PRO A 62 -12.40 8.80 7.08
N PRO A 63 -13.40 9.30 7.82
CA PRO A 63 -14.35 8.46 8.57
C PRO A 63 -15.04 7.37 7.72
N ALA A 64 -15.36 7.68 6.46
CA ALA A 64 -15.98 6.72 5.55
C ALA A 64 -15.08 5.50 5.25
N VAL A 65 -13.77 5.72 5.13
CA VAL A 65 -12.79 4.65 4.87
C VAL A 65 -12.59 3.80 6.13
N ARG A 66 -12.52 4.44 7.31
CA ARG A 66 -12.43 3.73 8.60
C ARG A 66 -13.64 2.82 8.83
N ASN A 67 -14.84 3.30 8.50
CA ASN A 67 -16.05 2.51 8.64
C ASN A 67 -16.06 1.28 7.71
N GLU A 68 -15.66 1.45 6.44
CA GLU A 68 -15.60 0.35 5.46
C GLU A 68 -14.56 -0.71 5.83
N LEU A 69 -13.43 -0.29 6.41
CA LEU A 69 -12.39 -1.20 6.90
C LEU A 69 -12.69 -1.80 8.28
N HIS A 70 -13.82 -1.43 8.91
CA HIS A 70 -14.17 -1.78 10.29
C HIS A 70 -13.15 -1.31 11.35
N TRP A 71 -12.51 -0.16 11.11
CA TRP A 71 -11.53 0.49 12.00
C TRP A 71 -12.13 1.68 12.78
N ALA A 72 -13.45 1.76 12.87
CA ALA A 72 -14.14 2.89 13.52
C ALA A 72 -14.00 2.88 15.06
N ASP A 73 -13.66 1.72 15.63
CA ASP A 73 -13.61 1.46 17.08
C ASP A 73 -12.18 1.38 17.67
N VAL A 74 -11.15 1.71 16.88
CA VAL A 74 -9.73 1.77 17.31
C VAL A 74 -9.25 3.19 17.59
#